data_AF-A0A956MZB5-F1
#
_entry.id   AF-A0A956MZB5-F1
#
_cell.length_a   1.000
_cell.length_b   1.000
_cell.length_c   1.000
_cell.angle_alpha   90.00
_cell.angle_beta   90.00
_cell.angle_gamma   90.00
#
_symmetry.space_group_name_H-M   'P 1'
#
loop_
_entity.id
_entity.type
_entity.pdbx_description
1 polymer ?
#
loop_
_entity_poly.entity_id
_entity_poly.type
_entity_poly.pdbx_seq_one_letter_code
_entity_poly.pdbx_strand_id
1 'polypeptide(L)'
;MISAIIMASGFSRRMGENKLLMKYNNKFLIEYTLDVISKCNFKDKLIVTQYEKIKEIGENLDFKVVKNKYPNRGISESIKLGIKNCEESEGYMFFVGDQPLLDKKDIEKLINVFNEDTSFIV
;
A
#
# COMPACT_ATOMS: atom_id res chain seq x y z
N MET A 1 6.63 16.32 2.55
CA MET A 1 5.41 15.55 2.27
C MET A 1 5.73 14.06 2.18
N ILE A 2 4.80 13.21 2.63
CA ILE A 2 4.96 11.75 2.77
C ILE A 2 4.38 11.04 1.54
N SER A 3 5.01 9.93 1.12
CA SER A 3 4.49 9.04 0.07
C SER A 3 3.96 7.72 0.64
N ALA A 4 2.83 7.24 0.10
CA ALA A 4 2.19 5.99 0.50
C ALA A 4 2.63 4.82 -0.40
N ILE A 5 3.12 3.75 0.21
CA ILE A 5 3.54 2.52 -0.47
C ILE A 5 2.70 1.34 0.02
N ILE A 6 1.87 0.79 -0.86
CA ILE A 6 1.00 -0.35 -0.57
C ILE A 6 1.70 -1.63 -1.02
N MET A 7 2.01 -2.50 -0.07
CA MET A 7 2.67 -3.78 -0.30
C MET A 7 1.63 -4.88 -0.57
N ALA A 8 1.42 -5.19 -1.85
CA ALA A 8 0.38 -6.11 -2.33
C ALA A 8 0.96 -7.29 -3.13
N SER A 9 2.17 -7.75 -2.77
CA SER A 9 2.90 -8.82 -3.46
C SER A 9 2.93 -10.15 -2.70
N GLY A 10 2.22 -10.28 -1.57
CA GLY A 10 2.26 -11.46 -0.72
C GLY A 10 1.60 -12.71 -1.33
N PHE A 11 2.19 -13.89 -1.11
CA PHE A 11 1.70 -15.17 -1.67
C PHE A 11 0.42 -15.73 -1.04
N SER A 12 0.01 -15.24 0.13
CA SER A 12 -1.18 -15.74 0.86
C SER A 12 -1.21 -17.27 1.09
N ARG A 13 -0.04 -17.91 1.24
CA ARG A 13 0.11 -19.39 1.27
C ARG A 13 -0.81 -20.12 2.25
N ARG A 14 -1.08 -19.52 3.43
CA ARG A 14 -1.97 -20.11 4.46
C ARG A 14 -3.46 -20.03 4.10
N MET A 15 -3.85 -19.05 3.28
CA MET A 15 -5.25 -18.85 2.85
C MET A 15 -5.58 -19.70 1.61
N GLY A 16 -4.59 -20.29 0.93
CA GLY A 16 -4.79 -21.10 -0.29
C GLY A 16 -5.09 -20.29 -1.55
N GLU A 17 -5.66 -19.09 -1.40
CA GLU A 17 -5.91 -18.14 -2.49
C GLU A 17 -5.36 -16.74 -2.17
N ASN A 18 -5.40 -15.84 -3.16
CA ASN A 18 -4.96 -14.47 -2.94
C ASN A 18 -5.93 -13.72 -2.01
N LYS A 19 -5.57 -13.62 -0.72
CA LYS A 19 -6.38 -12.96 0.30
C LYS A 19 -6.86 -11.56 -0.11
N LEU A 20 -6.05 -10.81 -0.85
CA LEU A 20 -6.36 -9.45 -1.26
C LEU A 20 -7.55 -9.37 -2.23
N LEU A 21 -7.83 -10.46 -2.94
CA LEU A 21 -8.95 -10.62 -3.86
C LEU A 21 -10.11 -11.45 -3.26
N MET A 22 -10.06 -11.76 -1.97
CA MET A 22 -11.22 -12.28 -1.26
C MET A 22 -12.20 -11.15 -1.00
N LYS A 23 -13.50 -11.48 -1.04
CA LYS A 23 -14.56 -10.50 -0.80
C LYS A 23 -14.90 -10.41 0.68
N TYR A 24 -14.96 -9.19 1.19
CA TYR A 24 -15.58 -8.81 2.45
C TYR A 24 -16.70 -7.83 2.12
N ASN A 25 -17.93 -8.07 2.58
CA ASN A 25 -19.10 -7.25 2.26
C ASN A 25 -19.22 -6.88 0.76
N ASN A 26 -19.06 -7.88 -0.12
CA ASN A 26 -19.11 -7.78 -1.59
C ASN A 26 -18.00 -6.97 -2.29
N LYS A 27 -16.99 -6.52 -1.56
CA LYS A 27 -15.83 -5.78 -2.09
C LYS A 27 -14.52 -6.52 -1.80
N PHE A 28 -13.53 -6.45 -2.68
CA PHE A 28 -12.24 -7.08 -2.42
C PHE A 28 -11.53 -6.41 -1.25
N LEU A 29 -10.82 -7.19 -0.41
CA LEU A 29 -10.11 -6.68 0.76
C LEU A 29 -9.16 -5.52 0.43
N ILE A 30 -8.43 -5.62 -0.69
CA ILE A 30 -7.50 -4.55 -1.11
C ILE A 30 -8.21 -3.23 -1.40
N GLU A 31 -9.43 -3.28 -1.94
CA GLU A 31 -10.15 -2.06 -2.32
C GLU A 31 -10.58 -1.24 -1.11
N TYR A 32 -10.74 -1.84 0.09
CA TYR A 32 -10.99 -1.06 1.31
C TYR A 32 -9.78 -0.21 1.69
N THR A 33 -8.60 -0.81 1.66
CA THR A 33 -7.33 -0.14 1.96
C THR A 33 -7.07 0.98 0.94
N LEU A 34 -7.24 0.70 -0.36
CA LEU A 34 -7.02 1.70 -1.41
C LEU A 34 -8.01 2.86 -1.36
N ASP A 35 -9.29 2.61 -1.07
CA ASP A 35 -10.31 3.66 -0.92
C ASP A 35 -10.02 4.65 0.21
N VAL A 36 -9.47 4.16 1.32
CA VAL A 36 -9.13 5.03 2.46
C VAL A 36 -7.87 5.84 2.12
N ILE A 37 -6.84 5.20 1.58
CA ILE A 37 -5.60 5.88 1.19
C ILE A 37 -5.84 6.91 0.08
N SER A 38 -6.76 6.65 -0.86
CA SER A 38 -7.06 7.59 -1.95
C SER A 38 -7.64 8.92 -1.46
N LYS A 39 -8.26 8.92 -0.27
CA LYS A 39 -8.85 10.08 0.42
C LYS A 39 -7.87 10.80 1.35
N CYS A 40 -6.65 10.29 1.49
CA CYS A 40 -5.58 10.87 2.32
C CYS A 40 -4.63 11.72 1.47
N ASN A 41 -4.01 12.71 2.10
CA ASN A 41 -3.10 13.63 1.42
C ASN A 41 -1.67 13.08 1.40
N PHE A 42 -1.33 12.33 0.34
CA PHE A 42 0.00 11.82 0.09
C PHE A 42 0.61 12.46 -1.15
N LYS A 43 1.94 12.60 -1.18
CA LYS A 43 2.68 13.06 -2.35
C LYS A 43 2.54 12.05 -3.49
N ASP A 44 2.95 10.81 -3.23
CA ASP A 44 2.69 9.66 -4.11
C ASP A 44 1.78 8.63 -3.45
N LYS A 45 1.01 7.93 -4.28
CA LYS A 45 0.24 6.75 -3.91
C LYS A 45 0.65 5.60 -4.82
N LEU A 46 1.48 4.69 -4.31
CA LEU A 46 2.11 3.63 -5.09
C LEU A 46 1.77 2.23 -4.57
N ILE A 47 1.41 1.31 -5.47
CA ILE A 47 1.15 -0.09 -5.17
C ILE A 47 2.27 -0.95 -5.74
N VAL A 48 2.83 -1.84 -4.92
CA VAL A 48 3.78 -2.88 -5.38
C VAL A 48 3.10 -4.24 -5.37
N THR A 49 2.82 -4.80 -6.55
CA THR A 49 2.10 -6.07 -6.69
C THR A 49 2.71 -7.00 -7.73
N GLN A 50 2.53 -8.30 -7.56
CA GLN A 50 2.80 -9.30 -8.60
C GLN A 50 1.55 -9.65 -9.44
N TYR A 51 0.37 -9.22 -9.00
CA TYR A 51 -0.92 -9.67 -9.50
C TYR A 51 -1.56 -8.65 -10.45
N GLU A 52 -1.88 -9.07 -11.68
CA GLU A 52 -2.47 -8.17 -12.70
C GLU A 52 -3.81 -7.58 -12.23
N LYS A 53 -4.63 -8.38 -11.53
CA LYS A 53 -5.92 -7.87 -11.03
C LYS A 53 -5.78 -6.73 -10.03
N ILE A 54 -4.75 -6.77 -9.19
CA ILE A 54 -4.48 -5.69 -8.23
C ILE A 54 -3.94 -4.45 -8.95
N LYS A 55 -3.16 -4.65 -10.03
CA LYS A 55 -2.71 -3.55 -10.88
C LYS A 55 -3.91 -2.82 -11.49
N GLU A 56 -4.84 -3.53 -12.11
CA GLU A 56 -6.06 -2.94 -12.69
C GLU A 56 -6.85 -2.13 -11.65
N ILE A 57 -7.07 -2.69 -10.45
CA ILE A 57 -7.78 -2.01 -9.37
C ILE A 57 -7.05 -0.72 -8.96
N GLY A 58 -5.72 -0.79 -8.83
CA GLY A 58 -4.89 0.35 -8.48
C GLY A 58 -4.93 1.48 -9.51
N GLU A 59 -4.73 1.13 -10.79
CA GLU A 59 -4.75 2.09 -11.90
C GLU A 59 -6.11 2.78 -12.03
N ASN A 60 -7.22 2.06 -11.81
CA ASN A 60 -8.57 2.64 -11.80
C ASN A 60 -8.82 3.64 -10.65
N LEU A 61 -7.97 3.63 -9.62
CA LEU A 61 -8.03 4.54 -8.48
C LEU A 61 -6.90 5.60 -8.51
N ASP A 62 -6.25 5.78 -9.66
CA ASP A 62 -5.13 6.71 -9.89
C ASP A 62 -3.90 6.43 -9.01
N PHE A 63 -3.65 5.16 -8.67
CA PHE A 63 -2.41 4.75 -8.03
C PHE A 63 -1.34 4.44 -9.08
N LYS A 64 -0.10 4.84 -8.80
CA LYS A 64 1.06 4.32 -9.52
C LYS A 64 1.24 2.85 -9.17
N VAL A 65 1.43 1.97 -10.17
CA VAL A 65 1.62 0.53 -9.91
C VAL A 65 2.99 0.07 -10.38
N VAL A 66 3.67 -0.70 -9.53
CA VAL A 66 4.97 -1.33 -9.81
C VAL A 66 4.81 -2.84 -9.74
N LYS A 67 5.18 -3.52 -10.83
CA LYS A 67 5.19 -4.98 -10.89
C LYS A 67 6.38 -5.58 -10.13
N ASN A 68 6.11 -6.35 -9.09
CA ASN A 68 7.13 -7.14 -8.39
C ASN A 68 7.34 -8.48 -9.09
N LYS A 69 8.47 -8.62 -9.78
CA LYS A 69 8.86 -9.86 -10.48
C LYS A 69 9.48 -10.92 -9.56
N TYR A 70 9.90 -10.54 -8.36
CA TYR A 70 10.63 -11.42 -7.43
C TYR A 70 10.03 -11.43 -6.01
N PRO A 71 8.72 -11.71 -5.85
CA PRO A 71 8.04 -11.70 -4.55
C PRO A 71 8.62 -12.74 -3.57
N ASN A 72 9.32 -13.76 -4.08
CA ASN A 72 10.02 -14.78 -3.28
C ASN A 72 11.24 -14.24 -2.51
N ARG A 73 11.73 -13.03 -2.83
CA ARG A 73 12.81 -12.36 -2.09
C ARG A 73 12.36 -11.74 -0.76
N GLY A 74 11.09 -11.86 -0.42
CA GLY A 74 10.51 -11.39 0.83
C GLY A 74 9.95 -9.96 0.74
N ILE A 75 9.43 -9.48 1.86
CA ILE A 75 8.73 -8.19 1.95
C ILE A 75 9.65 -7.00 1.64
N SER A 76 10.95 -7.13 1.95
CA SER A 76 11.95 -6.10 1.69
C SER A 76 12.11 -5.77 0.20
N GLU A 77 11.83 -6.72 -0.71
CA GLU A 77 11.81 -6.44 -2.14
C GLU A 77 10.69 -5.46 -2.49
N SER A 78 9.52 -5.59 -1.84
CA SER A 78 8.40 -4.66 -2.07
C SER A 78 8.73 -3.26 -1.56
N ILE A 79 9.39 -3.16 -0.39
CA ILE A 79 9.87 -1.88 0.16
C ILE A 79 10.86 -1.21 -0.79
N LYS A 80 11.88 -1.95 -1.25
CA LYS A 80 12.89 -1.44 -2.20
C LYS A 80 12.26 -0.94 -3.49
N LEU A 81 11.35 -1.73 -4.08
CA LEU A 81 10.64 -1.35 -5.29
C LEU A 81 9.77 -0.12 -5.07
N GLY A 82 9.08 -0.02 -3.94
CA GLY A 82 8.25 1.12 -3.58
C GLY A 82 9.06 2.41 -3.50
N ILE A 83 10.13 2.42 -2.68
CA ILE A 83 10.99 3.60 -2.49
C ILE A 83 11.62 4.02 -3.82
N LYS A 84 12.17 3.08 -4.60
CA LYS A 84 12.83 3.40 -5.89
C LYS A 84 11.91 3.99 -6.96
N ASN A 85 10.60 3.80 -6.82
CA ASN A 85 9.62 4.24 -7.81
C ASN A 85 8.70 5.35 -7.28
N CYS A 86 8.83 5.77 -6.03
CA CYS A 86 8.26 7.04 -5.57
C CYS A 86 9.23 8.18 -5.92
N GLU A 87 8.70 9.38 -6.00
CA GLU A 87 9.52 10.58 -5.92
C GLU A 87 10.16 10.70 -4.54
N GLU A 88 11.30 11.38 -4.50
CA GLU A 88 11.96 11.71 -3.23
C GLU A 88 10.96 12.45 -2.32
N SER A 89 10.80 11.91 -1.11
CA SER A 89 9.80 12.32 -0.13
C SER A 89 10.48 12.44 1.23
N GLU A 90 9.94 13.31 2.09
CA GLU A 90 10.43 13.47 3.47
C GLU A 90 10.23 12.20 4.30
N GLY A 91 9.19 11.42 3.97
CA GLY A 91 8.91 10.13 4.59
C GLY A 91 8.15 9.20 3.66
N TYR A 92 8.16 7.91 4.00
CA TYR A 92 7.40 6.87 3.31
C TYR A 92 6.55 6.10 4.31
N MET A 93 5.25 6.02 4.06
CA MET A 93 4.32 5.24 4.87
C MET A 93 3.99 3.93 4.17
N PHE A 94 4.23 2.82 4.85
CA PHE A 94 4.01 1.48 4.31
C PHE A 94 2.68 0.90 4.77
N PHE A 95 1.90 0.39 3.82
CA PHE A 95 0.62 -0.24 4.06
C PHE A 95 0.66 -1.70 3.63
N VAL A 96 -0.01 -2.56 4.39
CA VAL A 96 -0.39 -3.90 3.94
C VAL A 96 -1.79 -3.83 3.34
N GLY A 97 -2.04 -4.61 2.28
CA GLY A 97 -3.30 -4.51 1.53
C GLY A 97 -4.53 -5.10 2.21
N ASP A 98 -4.38 -5.80 3.33
CA ASP A 98 -5.43 -6.60 3.98
C ASP A 98 -5.99 -5.98 5.27
N GLN A 99 -6.04 -4.65 5.35
CA GLN A 99 -6.60 -3.92 6.50
C GLN A 99 -7.96 -3.27 6.17
N PRO A 100 -9.05 -4.05 6.06
CA PRO A 100 -10.35 -3.51 5.65
C PRO A 100 -11.00 -2.55 6.65
N LEU A 101 -10.48 -2.48 7.89
CA LEU A 101 -10.97 -1.62 8.96
C LEU A 101 -10.07 -0.41 9.22
N LEU A 102 -9.03 -0.18 8.40
CA LEU A 102 -8.16 0.98 8.52
C LEU A 102 -8.97 2.25 8.30
N ASP A 103 -8.95 3.18 9.26
CA ASP A 103 -9.64 4.45 9.15
C ASP A 103 -8.69 5.55 8.67
N LYS A 104 -9.23 6.53 7.93
CA LYS A 104 -8.51 7.73 7.53
C LYS A 104 -7.91 8.47 8.73
N LYS A 105 -8.62 8.52 9.86
CA LYS A 105 -8.15 9.18 11.09
C LYS A 105 -6.87 8.57 11.64
N ASP A 106 -6.71 7.25 11.55
CA ASP A 106 -5.49 6.56 12.01
C ASP A 106 -4.30 6.95 11.13
N ILE A 107 -4.50 7.00 9.82
CA ILE A 107 -3.48 7.43 8.85
C ILE A 107 -3.09 8.89 9.11
N GLU A 108 -4.07 9.79 9.23
CA GLU A 108 -3.81 11.21 9.47
C GLU A 108 -3.07 11.43 10.80
N LYS A 109 -3.37 10.64 11.83
CA LYS A 109 -2.64 10.69 13.09
C LYS A 109 -1.16 10.31 12.91
N LEU A 110 -0.86 9.25 12.17
CA LEU A 110 0.53 8.85 11.88
C LEU A 110 1.26 9.92 11.04
N ILE A 111 0.58 10.51 10.05
CA ILE A 111 1.11 11.62 9.24
C ILE A 111 1.47 12.80 10.14
N ASN A 112 0.57 13.19 11.06
CA ASN A 112 0.79 14.33 11.94
C ASN A 112 1.98 14.09 12.88
N VAL A 113 2.07 12.91 13.50
CA VAL A 113 3.20 12.56 14.38
C VAL A 113 4.53 12.59 13.62
N PHE A 114 4.57 12.10 12.37
CA PHE A 114 5.78 12.18 11.56
C PHE A 114 6.15 13.63 11.18
N ASN A 115 5.15 14.47 10.91
CA ASN A 115 5.39 15.88 10.57
C ASN A 115 5.84 16.72 11.77
N GLU A 116 5.58 16.28 13.01
CA GLU A 116 6.07 16.94 14.22
C GLU A 116 7.59 16.77 14.38
N ASP A 117 8.12 15.59 14.05
CA ASP A 117 9.57 15.33 14.04
C ASP A 117 9.89 14.17 13.09
N THR A 118 10.62 14.50 12.01
CA THR A 118 10.96 13.59 10.92
C THR A 118 12.19 12.72 11.22
N SER A 119 12.77 12.82 12.42
CA SER A 119 13.99 12.09 12.79
C SER A 119 13.74 10.65 13.26
N PHE A 120 12.48 10.26 13.49
CA PHE A 120 12.11 8.93 13.95
C PHE A 120 11.11 8.21 13.04
N ILE A 121 11.09 6.88 13.20
CA ILE A 121 10.10 6.00 12.59
C ILE A 121 8.87 5.98 13.52
N VAL A 122 7.70 6.22 12.94
CA VAL A 122 6.39 6.21 13.62
C VAL A 122 5.69 4.87 13.42
#